data_AF-A0A6L3XQS4-F1
#
_entry.id   AF-A0A6L3XQS4-F1
#
_cell.length_a   1.000
_cell.length_b   1.000
_cell.length_c   1.000
_cell.angle_alpha   90.00
_cell.angle_beta   90.00
_cell.angle_gamma   90.00
#
_symmetry.space_group_name_H-M   'P 1'
#
loop_
_entity.id
_entity.type
_entity.pdbx_description
1 polymer ?
#
loop_
_entity_poly.entity_id
_entity_poly.type
_entity_poly.pdbx_seq_one_letter_code
_entity_poly.pdbx_strand_id
1 'polypeptide(L)'
;MPSGRLQQQFIRLWQCCEGQSQETTLNELAELLNCSRRHMRTLLNTMQQQGWLNWEAEAGRGKRSRLTFLYTGLALQQQRAEDLLEQDRIDQLVQLVGDKAAVRQMLVSHLGRSFRQGRHILRVLYYRPMKNLLPGTALRRSETHMARQIFSGLTRINEENGELEADIAHHWQQVSPLHWRFFLRPGIHFHHGRELEMRDVIASLERART
;
A
#
# COMPACT_ATOMS: atom_id res chain seq x y z
N MET A 1 10.13 14.35 3.54
CA MET A 1 10.28 13.08 4.26
C MET A 1 11.73 12.62 4.14
N PRO A 2 12.41 12.33 5.25
CA PRO A 2 13.77 11.80 5.23
C PRO A 2 13.80 10.45 4.50
N SER A 3 14.89 10.14 3.81
CA SER A 3 14.98 8.88 3.07
C SER A 3 15.09 7.69 4.03
N GLY A 4 14.50 6.53 3.67
CA GLY A 4 14.58 5.32 4.50
C GLY A 4 16.03 4.87 4.78
N ARG A 5 16.97 5.24 3.91
CA ARG A 5 18.41 5.01 4.11
C ARG A 5 18.99 5.90 5.23
N LEU A 6 18.57 7.16 5.33
CA LEU A 6 19.01 8.05 6.42
C LEU A 6 18.50 7.54 7.77
N GLN A 7 17.24 7.09 7.83
CA GLN A 7 16.67 6.49 9.05
C GLN A 7 17.44 5.23 9.48
N GLN A 8 17.83 4.35 8.54
CA GLN A 8 18.66 3.18 8.83
C GLN A 8 20.01 3.55 9.44
N GLN A 9 20.67 4.58 8.89
CA GLN A 9 21.95 5.05 9.42
C GLN A 9 21.79 5.64 10.83
N PHE A 10 20.70 6.36 11.09
CA PHE A 10 20.42 6.87 12.44
C PHE A 10 20.18 5.73 13.43
N ILE A 11 19.35 4.74 13.08
CA ILE A 11 19.08 3.59 13.97
C ILE A 11 20.37 2.84 14.29
N ARG A 12 21.23 2.59 13.30
CA ARG A 12 22.55 1.99 13.53
C ARG A 12 23.41 2.83 14.48
N LEU A 13 23.50 4.13 14.22
CA LEU A 13 24.28 5.04 15.06
C LEU A 13 23.74 5.03 16.50
N TRP A 14 22.42 5.12 16.67
CA TRP A 14 21.75 5.08 17.96
C TRP A 14 22.01 3.78 18.71
N GLN A 15 21.94 2.63 18.03
CA GLN A 15 22.24 1.31 18.62
C GLN A 15 23.70 1.19 19.07
N CYS A 16 24.65 1.65 18.24
CA CYS A 16 26.07 1.62 18.59
C CYS A 16 26.43 2.52 19.78
N CYS A 17 25.64 3.58 20.02
CA CYS A 17 25.84 4.54 21.11
C CYS A 17 24.83 4.35 22.27
N GLU A 18 24.00 3.31 22.22
CA GLU A 18 22.91 3.03 23.16
C GLU A 18 21.97 4.23 23.41
N GLY A 19 21.86 5.15 22.44
CA GLY A 19 21.11 6.40 22.57
C GLY A 19 21.65 7.39 23.60
N GLN A 20 22.82 7.15 24.17
CA GLN A 20 23.41 8.02 25.19
C GLN A 20 24.11 9.23 24.55
N SER A 21 24.11 10.35 25.27
CA SER A 21 24.96 11.48 24.91
C SER A 21 26.41 11.13 25.23
N GLN A 22 27.32 11.34 24.28
CA GLN A 22 28.71 10.97 24.45
C GLN A 22 29.67 11.94 23.75
N GLU A 23 30.89 12.00 24.28
CA GLU A 23 32.01 12.68 23.64
C GLU A 23 32.75 11.71 22.73
N THR A 24 32.78 12.02 21.43
CA THR A 24 33.36 11.14 20.41
C THR A 24 34.00 11.97 19.29
N THR A 25 34.78 11.33 18.42
CA THR A 25 35.33 11.98 17.23
C THR A 25 34.59 11.59 15.96
N LEU A 26 34.64 12.47 14.96
CA LEU A 26 34.09 12.16 13.63
C LEU A 26 34.73 10.90 13.00
N ASN A 27 35.98 10.59 13.38
CA ASN A 27 36.70 9.41 12.90
C ASN A 27 36.12 8.13 13.52
N GLU A 28 35.94 8.10 14.84
CA GLU A 28 35.35 6.97 15.56
C GLU A 28 33.94 6.66 15.02
N LEU A 29 33.09 7.68 14.82
CA LEU A 29 31.76 7.49 14.25
C LEU A 29 31.79 6.97 12.80
N ALA A 30 32.75 7.45 11.99
CA ALA A 30 32.90 7.02 10.61
C ALA A 30 33.33 5.54 10.53
N GLU A 31 34.23 5.11 11.40
CA GLU A 31 34.66 3.71 11.54
C GLU A 31 33.49 2.82 12.02
N LEU A 32 32.75 3.24 13.05
CA LEU A 32 31.59 2.49 13.56
C LEU A 32 30.52 2.21 12.49
N LEU A 33 30.25 3.19 11.62
CA LEU A 33 29.26 3.05 10.54
C LEU A 33 29.85 2.53 9.22
N ASN A 34 31.15 2.18 9.21
CA ASN A 34 31.90 1.73 8.03
C ASN A 34 31.76 2.69 6.83
N CYS A 35 31.97 3.99 7.06
CA CYS A 35 31.87 5.01 6.04
C CYS A 35 33.01 6.03 6.08
N SER A 36 33.14 6.87 5.05
CA SER A 36 34.16 7.91 5.04
C SER A 36 33.80 9.05 6.01
N ARG A 37 34.81 9.71 6.61
CA ARG A 37 34.63 10.93 7.42
C ARG A 37 33.73 11.98 6.75
N ARG A 38 33.94 12.20 5.45
CA ARG A 38 33.16 13.18 4.68
C ARG A 38 31.67 12.78 4.67
N HIS A 39 31.38 11.51 4.45
CA HIS A 39 30.01 11.00 4.47
C HIS A 39 29.39 11.07 5.87
N MET A 40 30.14 10.70 6.91
CA MET A 40 29.67 10.78 8.30
C MET A 40 29.26 12.21 8.68
N ARG A 41 30.07 13.21 8.30
CA ARG A 41 29.73 14.62 8.53
C ARG A 41 28.44 15.02 7.81
N THR A 42 28.25 14.58 6.56
CA THR A 42 27.01 14.82 5.83
C THR A 42 25.82 14.16 6.52
N LEU A 43 25.96 12.91 6.98
CA LEU A 43 24.91 12.20 7.72
C LEU A 43 24.52 12.95 9.01
N LEU A 44 25.48 13.30 9.86
CA LEU A 44 25.23 14.03 11.11
C LEU A 44 24.52 15.36 10.86
N ASN A 45 25.00 16.16 9.90
CA ASN A 45 24.36 17.42 9.55
C ASN A 45 22.92 17.22 9.06
N THR A 46 22.68 16.16 8.28
CA THR A 46 21.33 15.86 7.76
C THR A 46 20.41 15.39 8.88
N MET A 47 20.88 14.52 9.77
CA MET A 47 20.13 14.04 10.94
C MET A 47 19.82 15.18 11.92
N GLN A 48 20.75 16.12 12.11
CA GLN A 48 20.56 17.32 12.92
C GLN A 48 19.54 18.28 12.31
N GLN A 49 19.54 18.47 10.99
CA GLN A 49 18.51 19.27 10.30
C GLN A 49 17.11 18.65 10.44
N GLN A 50 17.02 17.32 10.57
CA GLN A 50 15.75 16.64 10.87
C GLN A 50 15.39 16.67 12.36
N GLY A 51 16.25 17.24 13.22
CA GLY A 51 16.03 17.33 14.67
C GLY A 51 16.23 16.00 15.41
N TRP A 52 16.92 15.01 14.82
CA TRP A 52 17.07 13.69 15.44
C TRP A 52 18.19 13.61 16.47
N LEU A 53 19.23 14.43 16.27
CA LEU A 53 20.40 14.52 17.12
C LEU A 53 20.96 15.94 17.08
N ASN A 54 21.82 16.26 18.02
CA ASN A 54 22.66 17.45 18.02
C ASN A 54 24.13 17.01 18.00
N TRP A 55 24.91 17.62 17.13
CA TRP A 55 26.35 17.41 16.95
C TRP A 55 27.09 18.73 17.12
N GLU A 56 27.79 18.85 18.24
CA GLU A 56 28.59 20.02 18.58
C GLU A 56 30.06 19.72 18.26
N ALA A 57 30.48 20.16 17.06
CA ALA A 57 31.83 19.95 16.57
C ALA A 57 32.84 20.85 17.32
N GLU A 58 33.87 20.26 17.90
CA GLU A 58 35.02 21.02 18.42
C GLU A 58 36.15 21.13 17.38
N ALA A 59 36.74 22.32 17.27
CA ALA A 59 37.85 22.58 16.36
C ALA A 59 39.20 22.24 17.01
N GLY A 60 39.93 21.28 16.44
CA GLY A 60 41.29 20.89 16.84
C GLY A 60 41.59 19.42 16.53
N ARG A 61 42.85 19.07 16.23
CA ARG A 61 43.24 17.65 16.06
C ARG A 61 43.07 16.92 17.39
N GLY A 62 42.26 15.86 17.39
CA GLY A 62 42.07 15.00 18.57
C GLY A 62 41.06 15.51 19.61
N LYS A 63 40.44 16.66 19.39
CA LYS A 63 39.36 17.14 20.27
C LYS A 63 38.10 16.32 20.08
N ARG A 64 37.45 15.96 21.18
CA ARG A 64 36.18 15.22 21.17
C ARG A 64 35.03 16.19 20.97
N SER A 65 34.14 15.84 20.07
CA SER A 65 32.90 16.56 19.79
C SER A 65 31.77 15.91 20.58
N ARG A 66 30.73 16.67 20.92
CA ARG A 66 29.60 16.17 21.70
C ARG A 66 28.47 15.73 20.78
N LEU A 67 28.06 14.48 20.91
CA LEU A 67 26.88 13.91 20.25
C LEU A 67 25.76 13.74 21.28
N THR A 68 24.58 14.29 20.99
CA THR A 68 23.38 14.15 21.82
C THR A 68 22.22 13.67 20.96
N PHE A 69 21.57 12.57 21.33
CA PHE A 69 20.36 12.10 20.64
C PHE A 69 19.13 12.84 21.17
N LEU A 70 18.33 13.40 20.27
CA LEU A 70 17.07 14.11 20.58
C LEU A 70 15.85 13.23 20.29
N TYR A 71 16.02 12.21 19.45
CA TYR A 71 15.03 11.20 19.12
C TYR A 71 15.48 9.82 19.63
N THR A 72 14.52 8.99 20.01
CA THR A 72 14.80 7.59 20.34
C THR A 72 14.85 6.75 19.07
N GLY A 73 15.68 5.70 19.07
CA GLY A 73 15.69 4.71 17.99
C GLY A 73 14.30 4.07 17.78
N LEU A 74 13.55 3.89 18.87
CA LEU A 74 12.20 3.32 18.84
C LEU A 74 11.21 4.21 18.08
N ALA A 75 11.20 5.53 18.32
CA ALA A 75 10.28 6.45 17.64
C ALA A 75 10.55 6.49 16.12
N LEU A 76 11.83 6.47 15.72
CA LEU A 76 12.18 6.43 14.30
C LEU A 76 11.88 5.08 13.65
N GLN A 77 12.05 3.97 14.40
CA GLN A 77 11.62 2.64 13.95
C GLN A 77 10.11 2.57 13.74
N GLN A 78 9.31 3.13 14.65
CA GLN A 78 7.85 3.19 14.52
C GLN A 78 7.43 4.00 13.29
N GLN A 79 7.98 5.22 13.12
CA GLN A 79 7.71 6.04 11.94
C GLN A 79 8.03 5.31 10.64
N ARG A 80 9.18 4.62 10.60
CA ARG A 80 9.57 3.85 9.42
C ARG A 80 8.66 2.65 9.18
N ALA A 81 8.19 1.98 10.22
CA ALA A 81 7.25 0.88 10.11
C ALA A 81 5.90 1.36 9.53
N GLU A 82 5.43 2.54 9.96
CA GLU A 82 4.26 3.20 9.37
C GLU A 82 4.48 3.54 7.89
N ASP A 83 5.62 4.15 7.55
CA ASP A 83 5.97 4.47 6.16
C ASP A 83 5.98 3.22 5.26
N LEU A 84 6.51 2.10 5.77
CA LEU A 84 6.55 0.83 5.04
C LEU A 84 5.16 0.21 4.85
N LEU A 85 4.28 0.34 5.85
CA LEU A 85 2.88 -0.08 5.73
C LEU A 85 2.14 0.75 4.70
N GLU A 86 2.30 2.07 4.71
CA GLU A 86 1.65 2.95 3.74
C GLU A 86 2.07 2.69 2.30
N GLN A 87 3.30 2.19 2.10
CA GLN A 87 3.86 1.86 0.78
C GLN A 87 3.65 0.39 0.39
N ASP A 88 2.85 -0.37 1.16
CA ASP A 88 2.60 -1.80 0.97
C ASP A 88 3.89 -2.66 0.92
N ARG A 89 4.97 -2.21 1.57
CA ARG A 89 6.29 -2.89 1.62
C ARG A 89 6.38 -3.87 2.79
N ILE A 90 5.47 -4.84 2.81
CA ILE A 90 5.28 -5.74 3.96
C ILE A 90 6.53 -6.58 4.27
N ASP A 91 7.27 -7.05 3.26
CA ASP A 91 8.48 -7.84 3.50
C ASP A 91 9.55 -7.06 4.28
N GLN A 92 9.70 -5.76 3.98
CA GLN A 92 10.64 -4.89 4.69
C GLN A 92 10.15 -4.54 6.09
N LEU A 93 8.83 -4.39 6.27
CA LEU A 93 8.22 -4.20 7.58
C LEU A 93 8.52 -5.40 8.49
N VAL A 94 8.33 -6.62 7.97
CA VAL A 94 8.64 -7.86 8.71
C VAL A 94 10.10 -7.90 9.11
N GLN A 95 11.02 -7.55 8.20
CA GLN A 95 12.46 -7.47 8.50
C GLN A 95 12.80 -6.39 9.53
N LEU A 96 12.10 -5.25 9.53
CA LEU A 96 12.35 -4.14 10.44
C LEU A 96 11.86 -4.43 11.85
N VAL A 97 10.64 -4.92 11.99
CA VAL A 97 9.98 -5.14 13.29
C VAL A 97 10.46 -6.46 13.92
N GLY A 98 10.73 -7.49 13.11
CA GLY A 98 11.22 -8.81 13.55
C GLY A 98 10.17 -9.65 14.29
N ASP A 99 9.28 -9.01 15.04
CA ASP A 99 8.17 -9.66 15.73
C ASP A 99 6.93 -9.80 14.82
N LYS A 100 6.59 -11.05 14.51
CA LYS A 100 5.40 -11.39 13.71
C LYS A 100 4.09 -10.94 14.37
N ALA A 101 4.00 -10.95 15.69
CA ALA A 101 2.78 -10.56 16.40
C ALA A 101 2.54 -9.05 16.29
N ALA A 102 3.57 -8.24 16.55
CA ALA A 102 3.53 -6.81 16.31
C ALA A 102 3.19 -6.47 14.84
N VAL A 103 3.86 -7.09 13.86
CA VAL A 103 3.56 -6.87 12.44
C VAL A 103 2.11 -7.21 12.12
N ARG A 104 1.60 -8.34 12.62
CA ARG A 104 0.20 -8.72 12.43
C ARG A 104 -0.75 -7.66 12.98
N GLN A 105 -0.49 -7.14 14.17
CA GLN A 105 -1.31 -6.09 14.78
C GLN A 105 -1.31 -4.82 13.93
N MET A 106 -0.15 -4.41 13.42
CA MET A 106 -0.03 -3.23 12.56
C MET A 106 -0.70 -3.44 11.20
N LEU A 107 -0.64 -4.64 10.63
CA LEU A 107 -1.38 -4.96 9.41
C LEU A 107 -2.88 -4.83 9.65
N VAL A 108 -3.39 -5.44 10.72
CA VAL A 108 -4.82 -5.42 11.07
C VAL A 108 -5.32 -3.99 11.28
N SER A 109 -4.55 -3.12 11.95
CA SER A 109 -4.93 -1.71 12.12
C SER A 109 -4.92 -0.91 10.81
N HIS A 110 -4.20 -1.38 9.80
CA HIS A 110 -4.16 -0.78 8.47
C HIS A 110 -5.27 -1.29 7.52
N LEU A 111 -5.99 -2.35 7.90
CA LEU A 111 -7.08 -2.90 7.10
C LEU A 111 -8.37 -2.08 7.22
N GLY A 112 -9.29 -2.34 6.31
CA GLY A 112 -10.60 -1.71 6.28
C GLY A 112 -10.59 -0.37 5.56
N ARG A 113 -11.58 0.45 5.90
CA ARG A 113 -11.84 1.72 5.21
C ARG A 113 -11.00 2.83 5.83
N SER A 114 -10.29 3.56 4.98
CA SER A 114 -9.56 4.77 5.33
C SER A 114 -9.91 5.89 4.34
N PHE A 115 -9.71 7.14 4.76
CA PHE A 115 -9.89 8.32 3.91
C PHE A 115 -8.59 9.10 3.87
N ARG A 116 -8.05 9.33 2.67
CA ARG A 116 -6.76 10.01 2.50
C ARG A 116 -6.77 10.81 1.21
N GLN A 117 -6.34 12.08 1.26
CA GLN A 117 -6.23 12.96 0.09
C GLN A 117 -7.50 13.01 -0.78
N GLY A 118 -8.68 13.04 -0.14
CA GLY A 118 -9.96 13.07 -0.86
C GLY A 118 -10.40 11.72 -1.44
N ARG A 119 -9.68 10.62 -1.18
CA ARG A 119 -9.99 9.28 -1.68
C ARG A 119 -10.42 8.35 -0.54
N HIS A 120 -11.46 7.56 -0.78
CA HIS A 120 -11.82 6.43 0.05
C HIS A 120 -10.97 5.22 -0.37
N ILE A 121 -10.26 4.62 0.57
CA ILE A 121 -9.42 3.45 0.34
C ILE A 121 -9.93 2.31 1.21
N LEU A 122 -10.29 1.19 0.60
CA LEU A 122 -10.63 -0.05 1.30
C LEU A 122 -9.49 -1.06 1.13
N ARG A 123 -8.85 -1.44 2.23
CA ARG A 123 -7.79 -2.46 2.25
C ARG A 123 -8.34 -3.78 2.77
N VAL A 124 -8.20 -4.83 1.97
CA VAL A 124 -8.66 -6.19 2.31
C VAL A 124 -7.50 -7.15 2.14
N LEU A 125 -7.22 -7.96 3.15
CA LEU A 125 -6.24 -9.04 3.02
C LEU A 125 -6.76 -10.10 2.07
N TYR A 126 -5.97 -10.41 1.05
CA TYR A 126 -6.24 -11.51 0.16
C TYR A 126 -4.97 -12.34 -0.05
N TYR A 127 -5.06 -13.64 0.26
CA TYR A 127 -3.90 -14.53 0.39
C TYR A 127 -3.53 -15.26 -0.91
N ARG A 128 -4.27 -15.03 -2.00
CA ARG A 128 -4.02 -15.66 -3.30
C ARG A 128 -3.96 -14.61 -4.41
N PRO A 129 -3.15 -14.81 -5.45
CA PRO A 129 -3.25 -13.97 -6.64
C PRO A 129 -4.59 -14.22 -7.36
N MET A 130 -5.24 -13.13 -7.79
CA MET A 130 -6.37 -13.20 -8.73
C MET A 130 -5.79 -13.21 -10.15
N LYS A 131 -5.78 -14.38 -10.79
CA LYS A 131 -5.09 -14.54 -12.09
C LYS A 131 -5.89 -13.99 -13.27
N ASN A 132 -7.22 -14.00 -13.15
CA ASN A 132 -8.14 -13.57 -14.18
C ASN A 132 -9.43 -13.06 -13.54
N LEU A 133 -10.07 -12.08 -14.19
CA LEU A 133 -11.37 -11.52 -13.80
C LEU A 133 -12.36 -11.50 -14.98
N LEU A 134 -12.03 -12.15 -16.10
CA LEU A 134 -12.88 -12.17 -17.30
C LEU A 134 -14.18 -12.96 -17.02
N PRO A 135 -15.36 -12.31 -17.11
CA PRO A 135 -16.64 -12.99 -16.95
C PRO A 135 -16.83 -14.09 -18.00
N GLY A 136 -17.46 -15.20 -17.59
CA GLY A 136 -17.68 -16.37 -18.43
C GLY A 136 -16.57 -17.43 -18.36
N THR A 137 -15.48 -17.16 -17.65
CA THR A 137 -14.43 -18.16 -17.38
C THR A 137 -14.62 -18.84 -16.02
N ALA A 138 -13.83 -19.87 -15.71
CA ALA A 138 -13.84 -20.54 -14.41
C ALA A 138 -13.24 -19.62 -13.31
N LEU A 139 -14.09 -18.81 -12.69
CA LEU A 139 -13.75 -17.89 -11.60
C LEU A 139 -14.10 -18.48 -10.23
N ARG A 140 -13.26 -18.21 -9.23
CA ARG A 140 -13.54 -18.50 -7.80
C ARG A 140 -14.49 -17.44 -7.24
N ARG A 141 -15.12 -17.74 -6.10
CA ARG A 141 -16.05 -16.80 -5.42
C ARG A 141 -15.49 -15.37 -5.28
N SER A 142 -14.23 -15.22 -4.86
CA SER A 142 -13.60 -13.89 -4.73
C SER A 142 -13.40 -13.18 -6.07
N GLU A 143 -13.03 -13.92 -7.11
CA GLU A 143 -12.83 -13.38 -8.46
C GLU A 143 -14.19 -13.00 -9.07
N THR A 144 -15.23 -13.82 -8.88
CA THR A 144 -16.61 -13.50 -9.26
C THR A 144 -17.11 -12.24 -8.56
N HIS A 145 -16.86 -12.12 -7.24
CA HIS A 145 -17.24 -10.93 -6.48
C HIS A 145 -16.53 -9.68 -7.01
N MET A 146 -15.23 -9.76 -7.30
CA MET A 146 -14.48 -8.65 -7.89
C MET A 146 -14.94 -8.30 -9.31
N ALA A 147 -15.19 -9.31 -10.16
CA ALA A 147 -15.68 -9.11 -11.51
C ALA A 147 -17.04 -8.38 -11.54
N ARG A 148 -17.93 -8.65 -10.58
CA ARG A 148 -19.21 -7.93 -10.43
C ARG A 148 -19.06 -6.44 -10.09
N GLN A 149 -17.91 -6.02 -9.55
CA GLN A 149 -17.63 -4.60 -9.30
C GLN A 149 -17.07 -3.88 -10.54
N ILE A 150 -16.60 -4.64 -11.54
CA ILE A 150 -15.92 -4.11 -12.73
C ILE A 150 -16.84 -4.19 -13.96
N PHE A 151 -17.67 -5.23 -14.03
CA PHE A 151 -18.53 -5.53 -15.16
C PHE A 151 -20.00 -5.56 -14.73
N SER A 152 -20.86 -5.03 -15.59
CA SER A 152 -22.32 -5.15 -15.47
C SER A 152 -22.85 -6.23 -16.41
N GLY A 153 -23.88 -6.94 -15.97
CA GLY A 153 -24.64 -7.91 -16.77
C GLY A 153 -25.93 -7.28 -17.30
N LEU A 154 -26.67 -8.03 -18.13
CA LEU A 154 -28.04 -7.64 -18.54
C LEU A 154 -28.93 -7.44 -17.32
N THR A 155 -28.86 -8.39 -16.40
CA THR A 155 -29.55 -8.40 -15.11
C THR A 155 -28.57 -8.83 -14.02
N ARG A 156 -28.96 -8.61 -12.76
CA ARG A 156 -28.21 -9.09 -11.59
C ARG A 156 -29.15 -9.76 -10.61
N ILE A 157 -28.61 -10.66 -9.79
CA ILE A 157 -29.35 -11.28 -8.69
C ILE A 157 -28.98 -10.52 -7.41
N ASN A 158 -29.98 -10.04 -6.68
CA ASN A 158 -29.80 -9.45 -5.37
C ASN A 158 -29.37 -10.54 -4.38
N GLU A 159 -28.22 -10.36 -3.73
CA GLU A 159 -27.64 -11.37 -2.84
C GLU A 159 -28.40 -11.51 -1.51
N GLU A 160 -29.19 -10.51 -1.10
CA GLU A 160 -29.93 -10.51 0.17
C GLU A 160 -31.26 -11.27 0.05
N ASN A 161 -32.02 -11.03 -1.02
CA ASN A 161 -33.36 -11.60 -1.20
C ASN A 161 -33.45 -12.60 -2.37
N GLY A 162 -32.40 -12.74 -3.19
CA GLY A 162 -32.35 -13.67 -4.33
C GLY A 162 -33.16 -13.21 -5.54
N GLU A 163 -33.72 -12.00 -5.53
CA GLU A 163 -34.56 -11.50 -6.61
C GLU A 163 -33.74 -11.03 -7.81
N LEU A 164 -34.35 -11.12 -9.00
CA LEU A 164 -33.77 -10.61 -10.23
C LEU A 164 -33.97 -9.09 -10.32
N GLU A 165 -32.87 -8.36 -10.44
CA GLU A 165 -32.86 -6.91 -10.59
C GLU A 165 -32.31 -6.46 -11.94
N ALA A 166 -32.72 -5.25 -12.33
CA ALA A 166 -32.15 -4.54 -13.46
C ALA A 166 -30.67 -4.21 -13.25
N ASP A 167 -29.89 -4.28 -14.33
CA ASP A 167 -28.52 -3.77 -14.39
C ASP A 167 -28.40 -2.91 -15.67
N ILE A 168 -27.67 -3.35 -16.72
CA ILE A 168 -27.67 -2.59 -17.99
C ILE A 168 -29.02 -2.65 -18.70
N ALA A 169 -29.77 -3.75 -18.55
CA ALA A 169 -31.15 -3.82 -19.00
C ALA A 169 -32.08 -3.29 -17.90
N HIS A 170 -32.86 -2.25 -18.23
CA HIS A 170 -33.82 -1.67 -17.28
C HIS A 170 -35.20 -2.35 -17.34
N HIS A 171 -35.45 -3.13 -18.40
CA HIS A 171 -36.67 -3.89 -18.58
C HIS A 171 -36.40 -5.12 -19.45
N TRP A 172 -37.19 -6.17 -19.27
CA TRP A 172 -37.17 -7.36 -20.11
C TRP A 172 -38.54 -8.01 -20.16
N GLN A 173 -38.80 -8.71 -21.26
CA GLN A 173 -40.07 -9.36 -21.52
C GLN A 173 -39.84 -10.75 -22.09
N GLN A 174 -40.54 -11.74 -21.55
CA GLN A 174 -40.67 -13.05 -22.19
C GLN A 174 -41.66 -12.94 -23.34
N VAL A 175 -41.17 -13.05 -24.58
CA VAL A 175 -42.01 -13.02 -25.79
C VAL A 175 -42.58 -14.40 -26.10
N SER A 176 -41.81 -15.46 -25.81
CA SER A 176 -42.22 -16.86 -25.89
C SER A 176 -41.40 -17.71 -24.90
N PRO A 177 -41.70 -19.02 -24.71
CA PRO A 177 -40.93 -19.88 -23.82
C PRO A 177 -39.40 -19.89 -24.07
N LEU A 178 -38.98 -19.64 -25.32
CA LEU A 178 -37.58 -19.65 -25.73
C LEU A 178 -37.07 -18.28 -26.25
N HIS A 179 -37.86 -17.22 -26.12
CA HIS A 179 -37.52 -15.89 -26.64
C HIS A 179 -37.72 -14.83 -25.57
N TRP A 180 -36.61 -14.20 -25.17
CA TRP A 180 -36.57 -13.06 -24.27
C TRP A 180 -36.09 -11.82 -25.00
N ARG A 181 -36.75 -10.69 -24.71
CA ARG A 181 -36.35 -9.37 -25.19
C ARG A 181 -35.87 -8.53 -24.01
N PHE A 182 -34.69 -7.93 -24.15
CA PHE A 182 -34.10 -7.03 -23.15
C PHE A 182 -34.04 -5.60 -23.69
N PHE A 183 -34.35 -4.62 -22.86
CA PHE A 183 -34.30 -3.20 -23.18
C PHE A 183 -33.16 -2.56 -22.39
N LEU A 184 -32.12 -2.09 -23.10
CA LEU A 184 -30.91 -1.55 -22.49
C LEU A 184 -31.06 -0.06 -22.21
N ARG A 185 -30.43 0.41 -21.13
CA ARG A 185 -30.35 1.85 -20.84
C ARG A 185 -29.53 2.55 -21.95
N PRO A 186 -29.97 3.72 -22.44
CA PRO A 186 -29.18 4.50 -23.39
C PRO A 186 -27.94 5.10 -22.71
N GLY A 187 -26.89 5.42 -23.49
CA GLY A 187 -25.73 6.17 -23.00
C GLY A 187 -24.85 5.42 -22.00
N ILE A 188 -24.86 4.09 -22.01
CA ILE A 188 -23.90 3.31 -21.23
C ILE A 188 -22.54 3.39 -21.90
N HIS A 189 -21.51 3.74 -21.14
CA HIS A 189 -20.14 3.84 -21.62
C HIS A 189 -19.22 2.86 -20.92
N PHE A 190 -18.26 2.31 -21.64
CA PHE A 190 -17.13 1.60 -21.05
C PHE A 190 -16.21 2.59 -20.30
N HIS A 191 -15.38 2.08 -19.40
CA HIS A 191 -14.42 2.88 -18.63
C HIS A 191 -13.44 3.70 -19.49
N HIS A 192 -13.25 3.31 -20.75
CA HIS A 192 -12.41 4.02 -21.73
C HIS A 192 -13.19 5.00 -22.63
N GLY A 193 -14.47 5.25 -22.34
CA GLY A 193 -15.29 6.29 -22.97
C GLY A 193 -16.03 5.89 -24.26
N ARG A 194 -15.91 4.67 -24.78
CA ARG A 194 -16.75 4.21 -25.90
C ARG A 194 -18.15 3.84 -25.41
N GLU A 195 -19.18 4.20 -26.16
CA GLU A 195 -20.54 3.76 -25.90
C GLU A 195 -20.71 2.25 -26.13
N LEU A 196 -21.56 1.62 -25.32
CA LEU A 196 -21.95 0.22 -25.44
C LEU A 196 -22.85 0.04 -26.67
N GLU A 197 -22.48 -0.86 -27.57
CA GLU A 197 -23.30 -1.24 -28.72
C GLU A 197 -23.87 -2.65 -28.56
N MET A 198 -24.96 -2.96 -29.29
CA MET A 198 -25.59 -4.29 -29.24
C MET A 198 -24.61 -5.43 -29.59
N ARG A 199 -23.67 -5.18 -30.50
CA ARG A 199 -22.62 -6.15 -30.87
C ARG A 199 -21.74 -6.56 -29.68
N ASP A 200 -21.53 -5.68 -28.70
CA ASP A 200 -20.72 -5.96 -27.52
C ASP A 200 -21.43 -6.95 -26.58
N VAL A 201 -22.75 -6.81 -26.46
CA VAL A 201 -23.61 -7.73 -25.71
C VAL A 201 -23.65 -9.09 -26.41
N ILE A 202 -23.88 -9.11 -27.72
CA ILE A 202 -23.92 -10.34 -28.52
C ILE A 202 -22.58 -11.09 -28.40
N ALA A 203 -21.46 -10.41 -28.64
CA ALA A 203 -20.14 -11.02 -28.55
C ALA A 203 -19.83 -11.57 -27.15
N SER A 204 -20.32 -10.91 -26.08
CA SER A 204 -20.15 -11.39 -24.71
C SER A 204 -20.98 -12.64 -24.42
N LEU A 205 -22.21 -12.72 -24.92
CA LEU A 205 -23.08 -13.90 -24.78
C LEU A 205 -22.56 -15.08 -25.62
N GLU A 206 -22.09 -14.82 -26.84
CA GLU A 206 -21.49 -15.84 -27.69
C GLU A 206 -20.22 -16.43 -27.07
N ARG A 207 -19.36 -15.57 -26.50
CA ARG A 207 -18.17 -16.01 -25.78
C ARG A 207 -18.53 -16.93 -24.61
N ALA A 208 -19.58 -16.62 -23.85
CA ALA A 208 -20.01 -17.41 -22.69
C ALA A 208 -20.64 -18.76 -23.06
N ARG A 209 -20.97 -18.99 -24.33
CA ARG A 209 -21.49 -20.27 -24.83
C ARG A 209 -20.39 -21.32 -25.05
N THR A 210 -19.15 -20.86 -25.21
CA THR A 210 -17.93 -21.66 -25.42
C THR A 210 -17.23 -21.93 -24.10
#